data_AF-A0A928W5M9-F1
#
_entry.id   AF-A0A928W5M9-F1
#
_cell.length_a   1.000
_cell.length_b   1.000
_cell.length_c   1.000
_cell.angle_alpha   90.00
_cell.angle_beta   90.00
_cell.angle_gamma   90.00
#
_symmetry.space_group_name_H-M   'P 1'
#
loop_
_entity.id
_entity.type
_entity.pdbx_description
1 polymer ?
#
loop_
_entity_poly.entity_id
_entity_poly.type
_entity_poly.pdbx_seq_one_letter_code
_entity_poly.pdbx_strand_id
1 'polypeptide(L)'
;MTQTSLLQVFDPGEMYGVIESLQQQVCQLEVAQTQLLENRQAELEREVHERTSALRIANRQGRAIAKLGQYALQTVDLPLILQRAVYLVADTLEVEYCQVLKLLPDDTLLLEAGVVSDDTS
;
A
#
# COMPACT_ATOMS: atom_id res chain seq x y z
N MET A 1 23.29 -31.60 -53.35
CA MET A 1 22.06 -31.70 -52.53
C MET A 1 21.79 -33.17 -52.30
N THR A 2 22.52 -33.78 -51.36
CA THR A 2 22.40 -35.21 -51.08
C THR A 2 21.27 -35.43 -50.08
N GLN A 3 20.44 -36.43 -50.37
CA GLN A 3 19.32 -36.95 -49.58
C GLN A 3 19.77 -37.57 -48.23
N THR A 4 20.95 -37.21 -47.75
CA THR A 4 21.60 -37.72 -46.53
C THR A 4 21.32 -36.80 -45.35
N SER A 5 21.08 -35.50 -45.57
CA SER A 5 20.82 -34.54 -44.48
C SER A 5 19.43 -34.63 -43.86
N LEU A 6 18.44 -35.22 -44.53
CA LEU A 6 17.09 -35.42 -43.97
C LEU A 6 16.92 -36.75 -43.23
N LEU A 7 17.83 -37.70 -43.44
CA LEU A 7 17.83 -39.00 -42.73
C LEU A 7 18.68 -38.97 -41.46
N GLN A 8 19.55 -37.98 -41.27
CA GLN A 8 20.29 -37.76 -40.02
C GLN A 8 19.36 -37.36 -38.86
N VAL A 9 18.25 -36.67 -39.16
CA VAL A 9 17.21 -36.33 -38.16
C VAL A 9 16.46 -37.57 -37.65
N PHE A 10 16.54 -38.69 -38.37
CA PHE A 10 15.92 -39.97 -38.02
C PHE A 10 16.95 -41.04 -37.62
N ASP A 11 18.20 -40.67 -37.40
CA ASP A 11 19.14 -41.55 -36.71
C ASP A 11 18.66 -41.67 -35.25
N PRO A 12 18.40 -42.89 -34.74
CA PRO A 12 17.93 -43.08 -33.36
C PRO A 12 18.80 -42.32 -32.35
N GLY A 13 20.12 -42.27 -32.54
CA GLY A 13 21.02 -41.53 -31.64
C GLY A 13 20.77 -40.01 -31.59
N GLU A 14 20.53 -39.39 -32.76
CA GLU A 14 20.20 -37.97 -32.87
C GLU A 14 18.79 -37.68 -32.32
N MET A 15 17.84 -38.58 -32.58
CA MET A 15 16.46 -38.44 -32.13
C MET A 15 16.35 -38.52 -30.60
N TYR A 16 17.12 -39.39 -29.94
CA TYR A 16 17.18 -39.44 -28.47
C TYR A 16 17.81 -38.16 -27.89
N GLY A 17 18.85 -37.59 -28.52
CA GLY A 17 19.46 -36.33 -28.07
C GLY A 17 18.51 -35.13 -28.18
N VAL A 18 17.68 -35.07 -29.23
CA VAL A 18 16.64 -34.03 -29.37
C VAL A 18 15.57 -34.16 -28.29
N ILE A 19 15.14 -35.39 -27.97
CA ILE A 19 14.16 -35.64 -26.90
C ILE A 19 14.72 -35.21 -25.54
N GLU A 20 15.98 -35.54 -25.23
CA GLU A 20 16.63 -35.14 -23.97
C GLU A 20 16.75 -33.61 -23.87
N SER A 21 17.16 -32.94 -24.95
CA SER A 21 17.21 -31.47 -25.01
C SER A 21 15.83 -30.83 -24.82
N LEU A 22 14.78 -31.38 -25.41
CA LEU A 22 13.41 -30.88 -25.24
C LEU A 22 12.90 -31.12 -23.82
N GLN A 23 13.15 -32.29 -23.25
CA GLN A 23 12.80 -32.59 -21.85
C GLN A 23 13.52 -31.63 -20.90
N GLN A 24 14.79 -31.34 -21.15
CA GLN A 24 15.55 -30.38 -20.38
C GLN A 24 15.00 -28.95 -20.53
N GLN A 25 14.64 -28.53 -21.74
CA GLN A 25 13.99 -27.23 -21.97
C GLN A 25 12.63 -27.13 -21.30
N VAL A 26 11.81 -28.18 -21.33
CA VAL A 26 10.50 -28.22 -20.63
C VAL A 26 10.72 -28.04 -19.13
N CYS A 27 11.65 -28.79 -18.54
CA CYS A 27 11.98 -28.65 -17.11
C CYS A 27 12.46 -27.22 -16.77
N GLN A 28 13.31 -26.62 -17.60
CA GLN A 28 13.76 -25.23 -17.42
C GLN A 28 12.62 -24.23 -17.52
N LEU A 29 11.70 -24.42 -18.48
CA LEU A 29 10.55 -23.55 -18.67
C LEU A 29 9.55 -23.68 -17.51
N GLU A 30 9.33 -24.88 -16.98
CA GLU A 30 8.48 -25.11 -15.82
C GLU A 30 9.02 -24.34 -14.60
N VAL A 31 10.32 -24.48 -14.31
CA VAL A 31 10.97 -23.74 -13.22
C VAL A 31 10.88 -22.23 -13.44
N ALA A 32 11.19 -21.75 -14.65
CA ALA A 32 11.12 -20.33 -14.97
C ALA A 32 9.69 -19.77 -14.85
N GLN A 33 8.69 -20.55 -15.27
CA GLN A 33 7.28 -20.18 -15.15
C GLN A 33 6.87 -20.09 -13.68
N THR A 34 7.22 -21.08 -12.86
CA THR A 34 6.92 -21.04 -11.42
C THR A 34 7.53 -19.80 -10.77
N GLN A 35 8.79 -19.52 -11.07
CA GLN A 35 9.47 -18.34 -10.51
C GLN A 35 8.84 -17.02 -10.96
N LEU A 36 8.43 -16.93 -12.23
CA LEU A 36 7.74 -15.75 -12.76
C LEU A 36 6.41 -15.51 -12.04
N LEU A 37 5.63 -16.57 -11.81
CA LEU A 37 4.35 -16.48 -11.13
C LEU A 37 4.52 -16.05 -9.67
N GLU A 38 5.50 -16.60 -8.96
CA GLU A 38 5.80 -16.20 -7.58
C GLU A 38 6.22 -14.73 -7.49
N ASN A 39 7.12 -14.29 -8.36
CA ASN A 39 7.55 -12.90 -8.41
C ASN A 39 6.37 -11.97 -8.70
N ARG A 40 5.54 -12.34 -9.69
CA ARG A 40 4.36 -11.55 -10.05
C ARG A 40 3.35 -11.49 -8.92
N GLN A 41 3.16 -12.59 -8.19
CA GLN A 41 2.30 -12.61 -7.02
C GLN A 41 2.82 -11.68 -5.93
N ALA A 42 4.11 -11.74 -5.59
CA ALA A 42 4.72 -10.89 -4.57
C ALA A 42 4.70 -9.39 -4.95
N GLU A 43 4.79 -9.06 -6.24
CA GLU A 43 4.59 -7.70 -6.75
C GLU A 43 3.14 -7.24 -6.58
N LEU A 44 2.18 -8.07 -7.01
CA LEU A 44 0.76 -7.74 -6.90
C LEU A 44 0.31 -7.58 -5.45
N GLU A 45 0.78 -8.45 -4.55
CA GLU A 45 0.51 -8.34 -3.12
C GLU A 45 1.04 -7.01 -2.55
N ARG A 46 2.25 -6.60 -2.93
CA ARG A 46 2.80 -5.29 -2.57
C ARG A 46 1.97 -4.13 -3.10
N GLU A 47 1.64 -4.15 -4.39
CA GLU A 47 0.87 -3.07 -5.03
C GLU A 47 -0.56 -2.96 -4.46
N VAL A 48 -1.18 -4.09 -4.14
CA VAL A 48 -2.48 -4.13 -3.45
C VAL A 48 -2.35 -3.59 -2.04
N HIS A 49 -1.33 -3.99 -1.29
CA HIS A 49 -1.10 -3.51 0.07
C HIS A 49 -0.92 -1.97 0.10
N GLU A 50 -0.06 -1.44 -0.76
CA GLU A 50 0.21 0.00 -0.87
C GLU A 50 -1.04 0.79 -1.27
N ARG A 51 -1.78 0.33 -2.29
CA ARG A 51 -3.02 1.02 -2.70
C ARG A 51 -4.08 0.96 -1.60
N THR A 52 -4.19 -0.17 -0.91
CA THR A 52 -5.17 -0.35 0.16
C THR A 52 -4.82 0.51 1.37
N SER A 53 -3.54 0.63 1.74
CA SER A 53 -3.11 1.48 2.86
C SER A 53 -3.35 2.96 2.55
N ALA A 54 -2.98 3.43 1.34
CA ALA A 54 -3.24 4.80 0.90
C ALA A 54 -4.74 5.14 0.92
N LEU A 55 -5.58 4.24 0.39
CA LEU A 55 -7.04 4.42 0.40
C LEU A 55 -7.60 4.45 1.83
N ARG A 56 -7.11 3.60 2.74
CA ARG A 56 -7.51 3.61 4.15
C ARG A 56 -7.18 4.94 4.83
N ILE A 57 -5.97 5.46 4.63
CA ILE A 57 -5.55 6.76 5.17
C ILE A 57 -6.46 7.88 4.63
N ALA A 58 -6.64 7.95 3.31
CA ALA A 58 -7.49 8.95 2.69
C ALA A 58 -8.95 8.88 3.18
N ASN A 59 -9.48 7.67 3.36
CA ASN A 59 -10.83 7.48 3.88
C ASN A 59 -10.96 7.95 5.34
N ARG A 60 -9.98 7.62 6.20
CA ARG A 60 -9.94 8.10 7.59
C ARG A 60 -9.92 9.64 7.65
N GLN A 61 -9.04 10.27 6.88
CA GLN A 61 -8.95 11.73 6.79
C GLN A 61 -10.27 12.35 6.28
N GLY A 62 -10.83 11.83 5.19
CA GLY A 62 -12.09 12.32 4.63
C GLY A 62 -13.26 12.22 5.62
N ARG A 63 -13.33 11.13 6.40
CA ARG A 63 -14.32 10.96 7.48
C ARG A 63 -14.11 11.96 8.60
N ALA A 64 -12.88 12.23 9.02
CA ALA A 64 -12.57 13.21 10.04
C ALA A 64 -13.00 14.63 9.61
N ILE A 65 -12.66 15.01 8.39
CA ILE A 65 -13.05 16.30 7.79
C ILE A 65 -14.57 16.42 7.72
N ALA A 66 -15.26 15.39 7.21
CA ALA A 66 -16.72 15.40 7.11
C ALA A 66 -17.40 15.52 8.49
N LYS A 67 -16.91 14.78 9.50
CA LYS A 67 -17.41 14.86 10.88
C LYS A 67 -17.23 16.26 11.46
N LEU A 68 -16.04 16.85 11.29
CA LEU A 68 -15.77 18.19 11.79
C LEU A 68 -16.63 19.24 11.08
N GLY A 69 -16.76 19.17 9.76
CA GLY A 69 -17.59 20.06 8.98
C GLY A 69 -19.06 19.99 9.38
N GLN A 70 -19.61 18.78 9.56
CA GLN A 70 -20.98 18.62 10.06
C GLN A 70 -21.16 19.20 11.46
N TYR A 71 -20.19 19.00 12.36
CA TYR A 71 -20.23 19.56 13.70
C TYR A 71 -20.20 21.09 13.69
N ALA A 72 -19.32 21.68 12.89
CA ALA A 72 -19.19 23.14 12.76
C ALA A 72 -20.44 23.80 12.14
N LEU A 73 -21.25 23.08 11.37
CA LEU A 73 -22.54 23.59 10.88
C LEU A 73 -23.65 23.56 11.94
N GLN A 74 -23.49 22.76 13.00
CA GLN A 74 -24.49 22.59 14.08
C GLN A 74 -24.24 23.50 15.28
N THR A 75 -23.02 24.02 15.43
CA THR A 75 -22.63 24.90 16.54
C THR A 75 -21.91 26.15 16.04
N VAL A 76 -22.08 27.27 16.75
CA VAL A 76 -21.35 28.53 16.48
C VAL A 76 -20.23 28.75 17.51
N ASP A 77 -20.04 27.81 18.44
CA ASP A 77 -19.04 27.87 19.49
C ASP A 77 -17.67 27.42 18.96
N LEU A 78 -16.84 28.40 18.60
CA LEU A 78 -15.51 28.17 18.03
C LEU A 78 -14.59 27.35 18.96
N PRO A 79 -14.47 27.66 20.27
CA PRO A 79 -13.75 26.80 21.22
C PRO A 79 -14.15 25.32 21.15
N LEU A 80 -15.45 25.02 21.10
CA LEU A 80 -15.92 23.62 21.00
C LEU A 80 -15.54 22.97 19.66
N ILE A 81 -15.59 23.73 18.56
CA ILE A 81 -15.15 23.25 17.24
C ILE A 81 -13.65 22.95 17.25
N LEU A 82 -12.82 23.84 17.82
CA LEU A 82 -11.37 23.66 17.90
C LEU A 82 -11.01 22.44 18.76
N GLN A 83 -11.69 22.25 19.90
CA GLN A 83 -11.49 21.08 20.74
C GLN A 83 -11.83 19.78 20.01
N ARG A 84 -12.94 19.78 19.24
CA ARG A 84 -13.33 18.61 18.44
C ARG A 84 -12.35 18.34 17.29
N ALA A 85 -11.82 19.40 16.67
CA ALA A 85 -10.82 19.28 15.61
C ALA A 85 -9.54 18.62 16.13
N VAL A 86 -9.02 19.09 17.27
CA VAL A 86 -7.82 18.56 17.91
C VAL A 86 -7.98 17.07 18.27
N TYR A 87 -9.13 16.67 18.82
CA TYR A 87 -9.44 15.26 19.07
C TYR A 87 -9.44 14.42 17.77
N LEU A 88 -10.14 14.88 16.73
CA LEU A 88 -10.24 14.15 15.46
C LEU A 88 -8.87 14.02 14.77
N VAL A 89 -8.02 15.05 14.87
CA VAL A 89 -6.65 15.00 14.32
C VAL A 89 -5.79 14.02 15.09
N ALA A 90 -5.82 14.04 16.42
CA ALA A 90 -5.08 13.10 17.25
C ALA A 90 -5.49 11.63 16.96
N ASP A 91 -6.79 11.37 16.91
CA ASP A 91 -7.38 10.05 16.58
C ASP A 91 -7.03 9.60 15.15
N THR A 92 -7.08 10.52 14.18
CA THR A 92 -6.82 10.18 12.77
C THR A 92 -5.35 9.90 12.49
N LEU A 93 -4.45 10.62 13.17
CA LEU A 93 -3.00 10.47 13.01
C LEU A 93 -2.39 9.50 14.02
N GLU A 94 -3.19 8.96 14.95
CA GLU A 94 -2.74 8.04 16.01
C GLU A 94 -1.57 8.65 16.82
N VAL A 95 -1.69 9.92 17.21
CA VAL A 95 -0.68 10.64 18.00
C VAL A 95 -1.13 10.87 19.44
N GLU A 96 -0.17 10.86 20.36
CA GLU A 96 -0.41 11.07 21.80
C GLU A 96 -0.86 12.49 22.13
N TYR A 97 -0.47 13.48 21.30
CA TYR A 97 -0.72 14.88 21.60
C TYR A 97 -1.05 15.69 20.35
N CYS A 98 -2.06 16.56 20.48
CA CYS A 98 -2.40 17.55 19.47
C CYS A 98 -2.89 18.83 20.14
N GLN A 99 -2.54 20.00 19.59
CA GLN A 99 -2.96 21.30 20.10
C GLN A 99 -3.15 22.34 18.99
N VAL A 100 -4.03 23.30 19.25
CA VAL A 100 -4.18 24.54 18.48
C VAL A 100 -3.71 25.70 19.35
N LEU A 101 -2.78 26.47 18.81
CA LEU A 101 -2.16 27.61 19.47
C LEU A 101 -2.48 28.88 18.67
N LYS A 102 -2.84 29.94 19.39
CA LYS A 102 -3.02 31.28 18.84
C LYS A 102 -1.81 32.13 19.16
N LEU A 103 -1.23 32.74 18.13
CA LEU A 103 -0.18 33.74 18.29
C LEU A 103 -0.80 35.08 18.69
N LEU A 104 -0.28 35.67 19.76
CA LEU A 104 -0.67 36.99 20.27
C LEU A 104 0.28 38.08 19.74
N PRO A 105 -0.13 39.37 19.80
CA PRO A 105 0.69 40.48 19.30
C PRO A 105 2.01 40.70 20.04
N ASP A 106 2.18 40.10 21.21
CA ASP A 106 3.38 40.12 22.05
C ASP A 106 4.30 38.92 21.80
N ASP A 107 4.11 38.20 20.69
CA ASP A 107 4.79 36.96 20.31
C ASP A 107 4.57 35.77 21.27
N THR A 108 3.61 35.87 22.19
CA THR A 108 3.25 34.74 23.06
C THR A 108 2.22 33.82 22.40
N LEU A 109 2.21 32.55 22.82
CA LEU A 109 1.29 31.52 22.31
C LEU A 109 0.23 31.20 23.36
N LEU A 110 -1.03 31.34 22.99
CA LEU A 110 -2.19 30.96 23.80
C LEU A 110 -2.74 29.61 23.33
N LEU A 111 -2.94 28.68 24.26
CA LEU A 111 -3.60 27.41 23.98
C LEU A 111 -5.12 27.62 23.82
N GLU A 112 -5.62 27.39 22.61
CA GLU A 112 -7.05 27.48 22.28
C GLU A 112 -7.76 26.13 22.42
N ALA A 113 -7.05 25.03 22.10
CA ALA A 113 -7.55 23.66 22.24
C ALA A 113 -6.39 22.67 22.34
N GLY A 114 -6.58 21.58 23.07
CA GLY A 114 -5.54 20.57 23.29
C GLY A 114 -6.14 19.22 23.67
N VAL A 115 -5.47 18.14 23.26
CA VAL A 115 -5.77 16.79 23.71
C VAL A 115 -4.47 16.05 24.00
N VAL A 116 -4.47 15.32 25.11
CA VAL A 116 -3.52 14.25 25.39
C VAL A 116 -4.32 12.96 25.33
N SER A 117 -3.93 12.05 24.45
CA SER A 117 -4.47 10.70 24.39
C SER A 117 -3.87 9.95 25.59
N ASP A 118 -4.62 9.81 26.69
CA ASP A 118 -4.22 8.87 27.74
C ASP A 118 -4.39 7.46 27.17
N ASP A 119 -3.31 6.91 26.62
CA ASP A 119 -3.26 5.52 26.21
C ASP A 119 -3.16 4.64 27.47
N THR A 120 -4.31 4.49 28.14
CA THR A 120 -4.57 3.40 29.09
C THR A 120 -5.74 2.60 28.57
N SER A 121 -5.50 1.66 27.65
CA SER A 121 -6.26 0.41 27.50
C SER A 121 -5.56 -0.57 26.56
#